data_AF-A0A964P494-F1
#
_entry.id   AF-A0A964P494-F1
#
_cell.length_a   1.000
_cell.length_b   1.000
_cell.length_c   1.000
_cell.angle_alpha   90.00
_cell.angle_beta   90.00
_cell.angle_gamma   90.00
#
_symmetry.space_group_name_H-M   'P 1'
#
loop_
_entity.id
_entity.type
_entity.pdbx_description
1 polymer ?
#
loop_
_entity_poly.entity_id
_entity_poly.type
_entity_poly.pdbx_seq_one_letter_code
_entity_poly.pdbx_strand_id
1 'polypeptide(L)'
;MTSVFNFTFVPWFRSVAPYIHKFRNQTFVVGIAGEAIAAGKLQHLAQDLAMIQSMGVKIVLVHGFRPQVNEQLQAKGHAPRFSHGLRITDEVALDCAQEAAGQLRYEIEAAFSQGLPNTPMAGSTVRVISGNFLTARPVGILDGVDFQHSGL
;
A
#
# COMPACT_ATOMS: atom_id res chain seq x y z
N MET A 1 23.77 -32.54 -12.80
CA MET A 1 23.56 -31.89 -11.48
C MET A 1 24.69 -30.92 -11.24
N THR A 2 24.55 -29.67 -11.67
CA THR A 2 25.58 -28.64 -11.47
C THR A 2 25.05 -27.68 -10.43
N SER A 3 25.37 -27.94 -9.17
CA SER A 3 25.13 -27.04 -8.04
C SER A 3 26.10 -25.86 -8.16
N VAL A 4 25.72 -24.84 -8.94
CA VAL A 4 26.43 -23.56 -8.96
C VAL A 4 25.95 -22.77 -7.74
N PHE A 5 26.53 -23.03 -6.57
CA PHE A 5 26.46 -22.08 -5.46
C PHE A 5 27.18 -20.82 -5.92
N ASN A 6 26.43 -19.73 -6.04
CA ASN A 6 26.98 -18.44 -6.45
C ASN A 6 27.92 -17.95 -5.34
N PHE A 7 29.24 -18.00 -5.57
CA PHE A 7 30.28 -17.58 -4.60
C PHE A 7 30.13 -16.12 -4.13
N THR A 8 29.22 -15.36 -4.74
CA THR A 8 28.84 -13.98 -4.43
C THR A 8 27.73 -13.85 -3.39
N PHE A 9 26.93 -14.88 -3.10
CA PHE A 9 25.80 -14.76 -2.16
C PHE A 9 26.24 -14.49 -0.72
N VAL A 10 27.19 -15.27 -0.19
CA VAL A 10 27.65 -15.10 1.20
C VAL A 10 28.34 -13.74 1.42
N PRO A 11 29.26 -13.29 0.55
CA PRO A 11 29.81 -11.94 0.65
C PRO A 11 28.76 -10.84 0.56
N TRP A 12 27.79 -10.95 -0.35
CA TRP A 12 26.67 -10.01 -0.47
C TRP A 12 25.79 -10.00 0.78
N PHE A 13 25.45 -11.17 1.33
CA PHE A 13 24.62 -11.26 2.53
C PHE A 13 25.32 -10.62 3.74
N ARG A 14 26.65 -10.81 3.86
CA ARG A 14 27.46 -10.14 4.88
C ARG A 14 27.51 -8.62 4.69
N SER A 15 27.50 -8.12 3.46
CA SER A 15 27.50 -6.67 3.21
C SER A 15 26.17 -6.00 3.55
N VAL A 16 25.05 -6.73 3.52
CA VAL A 16 23.73 -6.21 3.92
C VAL A 16 23.43 -6.36 5.41
N ALA A 17 24.09 -7.29 6.12
CA ALA A 17 23.87 -7.55 7.55
C ALA A 17 23.89 -6.28 8.45
N PRO A 18 24.79 -5.29 8.26
CA PRO A 18 24.77 -4.07 9.05
C PRO A 18 23.45 -3.28 8.95
N TYR A 19 22.80 -3.30 7.79
CA TYR A 19 21.51 -2.63 7.59
C TYR A 19 20.38 -3.34 8.34
N ILE A 20 20.41 -4.67 8.39
CA ILE A 20 19.46 -5.46 9.19
C ILE A 20 19.56 -5.07 10.66
N HIS A 21 20.79 -5.00 11.20
CA HIS A 21 21.01 -4.57 12.59
C HIS A 21 20.59 -3.13 12.84
N LYS A 22 20.85 -2.22 11.89
CA LYS A 22 20.50 -0.80 12.00
C LYS A 22 18.99 -0.56 12.04
N PHE A 23 18.22 -1.29 11.24
CA PHE A 23 16.79 -1.04 11.06
C PHE A 23 15.88 -1.97 11.87
N ARG A 24 16.43 -3.02 12.50
CA ARG A 24 15.67 -3.86 13.42
C ARG A 24 14.99 -2.99 14.49
N ASN A 25 13.71 -3.28 14.75
CA ASN A 25 12.80 -2.56 15.65
C ASN A 25 12.47 -1.11 15.25
N GLN A 26 12.99 -0.61 14.13
CA GLN A 26 12.59 0.69 13.59
C GLN A 26 11.24 0.60 12.89
N THR A 27 10.55 1.74 12.80
CA THR A 27 9.25 1.84 12.11
C THR A 27 9.44 2.47 10.73
N PHE A 28 8.98 1.78 9.69
CA PHE A 28 8.93 2.29 8.33
C PHE A 28 7.48 2.63 7.97
N VAL A 29 7.25 3.86 7.51
CA VAL A 29 5.98 4.25 6.88
C VAL A 29 6.16 4.14 5.38
N VAL A 30 5.43 3.22 4.77
CA VAL A 30 5.55 2.91 3.34
C VAL A 30 4.30 3.37 2.62
N GLY A 31 4.45 4.34 1.71
CA GLY A 31 3.38 4.79 0.83
C GLY A 31 3.41 4.04 -0.51
N ILE A 32 2.33 3.34 -0.85
CA ILE A 32 2.15 2.70 -2.16
C ILE A 32 1.15 3.52 -2.97
N ALA A 33 1.55 3.94 -4.17
CA ALA A 33 0.65 4.61 -5.11
C ALA A 33 -0.39 3.63 -5.66
N GLY A 34 -1.63 4.07 -5.84
CA GLY A 34 -2.70 3.22 -6.39
C GLY A 34 -2.40 2.74 -7.82
N GLU A 35 -1.61 3.52 -8.55
CA GLU A 35 -1.08 3.22 -9.88
C GLU A 35 -0.15 2.00 -9.85
N ALA A 36 0.64 1.82 -8.79
CA ALA A 36 1.50 0.65 -8.65
C ALA A 36 0.69 -0.63 -8.45
N ILE A 37 -0.44 -0.53 -7.74
CA ILE A 37 -1.36 -1.65 -7.54
C ILE A 37 -2.08 -1.97 -8.85
N ALA A 38 -2.58 -0.96 -9.56
CA ALA A 38 -3.20 -1.12 -10.89
C ALA A 38 -2.23 -1.74 -11.92
N ALA A 39 -0.93 -1.46 -11.79
CA ALA A 39 0.12 -2.07 -12.62
C ALA A 39 0.51 -3.50 -12.20
N GLY A 40 -0.23 -4.14 -11.29
CA GLY A 40 0.00 -5.53 -10.86
C GLY A 40 1.22 -5.73 -9.96
N LYS A 41 1.79 -4.66 -9.38
CA LYS A 41 3.03 -4.76 -8.56
C LYS A 41 2.77 -5.16 -7.11
N LEU A 42 1.51 -5.25 -6.69
CA LEU A 42 1.14 -5.50 -5.29
C LEU A 42 1.79 -6.77 -4.72
N GLN A 43 1.81 -7.86 -5.48
CA GLN A 43 2.33 -9.14 -5.00
C GLN A 43 3.83 -9.09 -4.70
N HIS A 44 4.62 -8.44 -5.57
CA HIS A 44 6.05 -8.27 -5.37
C HIS A 44 6.33 -7.35 -4.17
N LEU A 45 5.61 -6.23 -4.07
CA LEU A 45 5.74 -5.31 -2.94
C LEU A 45 5.38 -5.97 -1.60
N ALA A 46 4.33 -6.81 -1.58
CA ALA A 46 3.95 -7.55 -0.38
C ALA A 46 5.05 -8.53 0.06
N GLN A 47 5.69 -9.24 -0.88
CA GLN A 47 6.81 -10.14 -0.60
C GLN A 47 8.01 -9.38 -0.01
N ASP A 48 8.40 -8.26 -0.62
CA ASP A 48 9.53 -7.44 -0.15
C ASP A 48 9.25 -6.87 1.25
N LEU A 49 8.05 -6.32 1.46
CA LEU A 49 7.67 -5.75 2.75
C LEU A 49 7.62 -6.81 3.85
N ALA A 50 7.12 -7.99 3.54
CA ALA A 50 7.09 -9.05 4.52
C ALA A 50 8.48 -9.64 4.82
N MET A 51 9.38 -9.68 3.84
CA MET A 51 10.80 -9.98 4.09
C MET A 51 11.41 -8.92 5.03
N ILE A 52 11.15 -7.62 4.80
CA ILE A 52 11.60 -6.52 5.68
C ILE A 52 11.01 -6.67 7.08
N GLN A 53 9.75 -7.05 7.20
CA GLN A 53 9.08 -7.30 8.48
C GLN A 53 9.72 -8.47 9.24
N SER A 54 10.06 -9.56 8.56
CA SER A 54 10.72 -10.73 9.17
C SER A 54 12.13 -10.44 9.71
N MET A 55 12.79 -9.40 9.18
CA MET A 55 14.07 -8.90 9.71
C MET A 55 13.92 -8.10 11.01
N GLY A 56 12.69 -7.79 11.41
CA GLY A 56 12.32 -7.12 12.65
C GLY A 56 11.92 -5.64 12.49
N VAL A 57 11.71 -5.17 11.25
CA VAL A 57 11.19 -3.81 11.00
C VAL A 57 9.68 -3.79 11.23
N LYS A 58 9.16 -2.73 11.85
CA LYS A 58 7.72 -2.48 12.00
C LYS A 58 7.24 -1.68 10.81
N ILE A 59 6.16 -2.12 10.15
CA ILE A 59 5.68 -1.49 8.92
C ILE A 59 4.31 -0.86 9.16
N VAL A 60 4.19 0.42 8.80
CA VAL A 60 2.91 1.12 8.61
C VAL A 60 2.72 1.30 7.11
N LEU A 61 1.72 0.62 6.55
CA LEU A 61 1.44 0.66 5.12
C LEU A 61 0.32 1.68 4.85
N VAL A 62 0.58 2.61 3.94
CA VAL A 62 -0.40 3.57 3.42
C VAL A 62 -0.54 3.32 1.92
N HIS A 63 -1.76 3.18 1.41
CA HIS A 63 -1.98 2.99 -0.02
C HIS A 63 -2.90 4.06 -0.59
N GLY A 64 -2.52 4.57 -1.77
CA GLY A 64 -3.40 5.37 -2.61
C GLY A 64 -4.35 4.47 -3.40
N PHE A 65 -5.47 5.02 -3.82
CA PHE A 65 -6.50 4.29 -4.56
C PHE A 65 -7.16 5.15 -5.65
N ARG A 66 -6.47 6.20 -6.10
CA ARG A 66 -7.00 7.20 -7.05
C ARG A 66 -7.43 6.58 -8.39
N PRO A 67 -6.64 5.69 -9.05
CA PRO A 67 -7.07 5.02 -10.28
C PRO A 67 -8.35 4.22 -10.09
N GLN A 68 -8.45 3.48 -8.98
CA GLN A 68 -9.60 2.64 -8.65
C GLN A 68 -10.86 3.47 -8.42
N VAL A 69 -10.77 4.62 -7.74
CA VAL A 69 -11.92 5.54 -7.64
C VAL A 69 -12.33 6.08 -9.00
N ASN A 70 -11.38 6.43 -9.87
CA ASN A 70 -11.70 6.96 -11.19
C ASN A 70 -12.41 5.92 -12.05
N GLU A 71 -12.00 4.66 -11.97
CA GLU A 71 -12.67 3.54 -12.65
C GLU A 71 -14.11 3.37 -12.16
N GLN A 72 -14.34 3.39 -10.85
CA GLN A 72 -15.69 3.30 -10.26
C GLN A 72 -16.57 4.50 -10.65
N LEU A 73 -16.00 5.71 -10.62
CA LEU A 73 -16.68 6.93 -11.07
C LEU A 73 -17.09 6.84 -12.54
N GLN A 74 -16.17 6.38 -13.40
CA GLN A 74 -16.45 6.19 -14.82
C GLN A 74 -17.54 5.13 -15.05
N ALA A 75 -17.52 4.02 -14.30
CA ALA A 75 -18.55 2.99 -14.35
C ALA A 75 -19.94 3.52 -13.93
N LYS A 76 -20.00 4.47 -12.98
CA LYS A 76 -21.22 5.16 -12.56
C LYS A 76 -21.57 6.37 -13.45
N GLY A 77 -20.84 6.62 -14.53
CA GLY A 77 -21.07 7.74 -15.45
C GLY A 77 -20.78 9.11 -14.83
N HIS A 78 -20.00 9.17 -13.76
CA HIS A 78 -19.74 10.38 -12.99
C HIS A 78 -18.32 10.90 -13.28
N ALA A 79 -18.20 12.15 -13.71
CA ALA A 79 -16.90 12.73 -14.06
C ALA A 79 -16.09 13.13 -12.81
N PRO A 80 -14.78 12.83 -12.75
CA PRO A 80 -13.96 13.24 -11.63
C PRO A 80 -13.65 14.74 -11.70
N ARG A 81 -13.80 15.44 -10.58
CA ARG A 81 -13.56 16.89 -10.46
C ARG A 81 -12.34 17.16 -9.59
N PHE A 82 -11.48 18.08 -10.02
CA PHE A 82 -10.27 18.47 -9.30
C PHE A 82 -10.11 19.98 -9.27
N SER A 83 -9.59 20.50 -8.16
CA SER A 83 -9.21 21.90 -7.97
C SER A 83 -7.97 21.93 -7.09
N HIS A 84 -6.97 22.76 -7.43
CA HIS A 84 -5.70 22.85 -6.69
C HIS A 84 -4.98 21.50 -6.51
N GLY A 85 -5.13 20.57 -7.46
CA GLY A 85 -4.57 19.22 -7.37
C GLY A 85 -5.30 18.26 -6.40
N LEU A 86 -6.28 18.76 -5.65
CA LEU A 86 -7.14 17.99 -4.76
C LEU A 86 -8.44 17.60 -5.48
N ARG A 87 -8.96 16.41 -5.18
CA ARG A 87 -10.28 15.99 -5.68
C ARG A 87 -11.36 16.78 -4.95
N ILE A 88 -12.40 17.18 -5.67
CA ILE A 88 -13.67 17.60 -5.08
C ILE A 88 -14.49 16.34 -4.88
N THR A 89 -14.81 16.00 -3.63
CA THR A 89 -15.45 14.72 -3.30
C THR A 89 -16.89 14.95 -2.90
N ASP A 90 -17.80 14.79 -3.86
CA ASP A 90 -19.24 14.73 -3.61
C ASP A 90 -19.66 13.36 -3.07
N GLU A 91 -20.95 13.19 -2.77
CA GLU A 91 -21.50 11.95 -2.21
C GLU A 91 -21.18 10.74 -3.10
N VAL A 92 -21.34 10.86 -4.43
CA VAL A 92 -21.06 9.77 -5.38
C VAL A 92 -19.57 9.43 -5.38
N ALA A 93 -18.69 10.43 -5.38
CA ALA A 93 -17.25 10.22 -5.31
C ALA A 93 -16.80 9.64 -3.96
N LEU A 94 -17.47 9.98 -2.87
CA LEU A 94 -17.21 9.43 -1.55
C LEU A 94 -17.57 7.94 -1.49
N ASP A 95 -18.73 7.55 -2.02
CA ASP A 95 -19.15 6.15 -2.09
C ASP A 95 -18.15 5.33 -2.93
N CYS A 96 -17.77 5.83 -4.11
CA CYS A 96 -16.73 5.19 -4.94
C CYS A 96 -15.38 5.10 -4.22
N ALA A 97 -15.02 6.10 -3.42
CA ALA A 97 -13.80 6.09 -2.63
C ALA A 97 -13.82 5.01 -1.54
N GLN A 98 -14.95 4.84 -0.86
CA GLN A 98 -15.13 3.81 0.17
C GLN A 98 -15.09 2.40 -0.44
N GLU A 99 -15.79 2.18 -1.56
CA GLU A 99 -15.76 0.91 -2.31
C GLU A 99 -14.34 0.55 -2.74
N ALA A 100 -13.63 1.48 -3.40
CA ALA A 100 -12.28 1.26 -3.88
C ALA A 100 -11.28 1.02 -2.73
N ALA A 101 -11.41 1.74 -1.62
CA ALA A 101 -10.55 1.54 -0.45
C ALA A 101 -10.79 0.17 0.20
N GLY A 102 -12.06 -0.27 0.30
CA GLY A 102 -12.42 -1.58 0.82
C GLY A 102 -11.90 -2.74 -0.04
N GLN A 103 -12.08 -2.64 -1.36
CA GLN A 103 -11.57 -3.63 -2.30
C GLN A 103 -10.05 -3.76 -2.22
N LEU A 104 -9.32 -2.65 -2.30
CA LEU A 104 -7.85 -2.68 -2.25
C LEU A 104 -7.32 -3.18 -0.92
N ARG A 105 -7.98 -2.81 0.19
CA ARG A 105 -7.62 -3.35 1.50
C ARG A 105 -7.71 -4.88 1.50
N TYR A 106 -8.81 -5.44 0.98
CA TYR A 106 -8.98 -6.88 0.87
C TYR A 106 -7.89 -7.53 0.00
N GLU A 107 -7.57 -6.93 -1.14
CA GLU A 107 -6.49 -7.41 -2.03
C GLU A 107 -5.11 -7.38 -1.33
N ILE A 108 -4.83 -6.32 -0.57
CA ILE A 108 -3.59 -6.20 0.22
C ILE A 108 -3.53 -7.27 1.30
N GLU A 109 -4.60 -7.45 2.08
CA GLU A 109 -4.68 -8.49 3.12
C GLU A 109 -4.49 -9.90 2.51
N ALA A 110 -5.09 -10.15 1.34
CA ALA A 110 -4.90 -11.39 0.60
C ALA A 110 -3.44 -11.58 0.14
N ALA A 111 -2.79 -10.53 -0.39
CA ALA A 111 -1.40 -10.60 -0.83
C ALA A 111 -0.44 -10.97 0.31
N PHE A 112 -0.64 -10.42 1.51
CA PHE A 112 0.14 -10.76 2.70
C PHE A 112 -0.21 -12.14 3.29
N SER A 113 -1.36 -12.70 2.95
CA SER A 113 -1.80 -14.03 3.40
C SER A 113 -1.24 -15.19 2.57
N GLN A 114 -0.62 -14.90 1.41
CA GLN A 114 -0.06 -15.91 0.51
C GLN A 114 1.30 -16.44 1.02
N GLY A 115 1.26 -17.28 2.07
CA GLY A 115 2.39 -18.04 2.59
C GLY A 115 2.73 -19.27 1.75
N LEU A 116 2.89 -19.10 0.44
CA LEU A 116 3.16 -20.21 -0.48
C LEU A 116 4.42 -21.00 -0.04
N PRO A 117 4.42 -22.35 -0.07
CA PRO A 117 5.54 -23.17 0.41
C PRO A 117 6.90 -22.94 -0.26
N ASN A 118 6.95 -22.18 -1.37
CA ASN A 118 8.14 -21.91 -2.18
C ASN A 118 8.42 -20.41 -2.37
N THR A 119 7.86 -19.53 -1.55
CA THR A 119 8.22 -18.11 -1.54
C THR A 119 9.14 -17.82 -0.35
N PRO A 120 9.86 -16.68 -0.34
CA PRO A 120 10.58 -16.21 0.85
C PRO A 120 9.70 -16.08 2.11
N MET A 121 8.38 -16.19 1.92
CA MET A 121 7.31 -16.09 2.90
C MET A 121 6.84 -17.45 3.46
N ALA A 122 7.41 -18.57 3.01
CA ALA A 122 7.04 -19.91 3.47
C ALA A 122 7.22 -20.02 5.00
N GLY A 123 6.12 -20.33 5.71
CA GLY A 123 6.09 -20.42 7.17
C GLY A 123 6.09 -19.08 7.91
N SER A 124 6.14 -17.95 7.21
CA SER A 124 5.97 -16.63 7.82
C SER A 124 4.49 -16.36 8.11
N THR A 125 4.18 -15.85 9.30
CA THR A 125 2.82 -15.44 9.69
C THR A 125 2.79 -13.92 9.79
N VAL A 126 2.53 -13.25 8.66
CA VAL A 126 2.35 -11.80 8.67
C VAL A 126 0.92 -11.47 9.07
N ARG A 127 0.79 -10.70 10.14
CA ARG A 127 -0.51 -10.19 10.60
C ARG A 127 -0.70 -8.78 10.10
N VAL A 128 -1.79 -8.56 9.36
CA VAL A 128 -2.21 -7.24 8.92
C VAL A 128 -3.29 -6.72 9.88
N ILE A 129 -3.15 -5.48 10.34
CA ILE A 129 -4.11 -4.81 11.22
C ILE A 129 -4.48 -3.48 10.57
N SER A 130 -5.77 -3.15 10.60
CA SER A 130 -6.28 -1.84 10.22
C SER A 130 -7.29 -1.36 11.26
N GLY A 131 -7.57 -0.06 11.27
CA GLY A 131 -8.42 0.56 12.28
C GLY A 131 -8.60 2.05 12.05
N ASN A 132 -9.32 2.69 12.96
CA ASN A 132 -9.63 4.11 12.97
C ASN A 132 -8.47 4.95 13.54
N PHE A 133 -7.28 4.87 12.91
CA PHE A 133 -6.08 5.56 13.39
C PHE A 133 -6.02 7.05 12.99
N LEU A 134 -6.85 7.47 12.04
CA LEU A 134 -6.89 8.83 11.51
C LEU A 134 -8.28 9.43 11.71
N THR A 135 -8.30 10.70 12.13
CA THR A 135 -9.50 11.54 12.14
C THR A 135 -9.19 12.74 11.26
N ALA A 136 -9.93 12.88 10.16
CA ALA A 136 -9.76 13.97 9.22
C ALA A 136 -10.73 15.12 9.53
N ARG A 137 -10.42 16.31 9.02
CA ARG A 137 -11.34 17.46 8.99
C ARG A 137 -11.59 17.87 7.54
N PRO A 138 -12.78 18.42 7.19
CA PRO A 138 -13.03 18.87 5.83
C PRO A 138 -12.06 19.99 5.43
N VAL A 139 -11.65 19.99 4.15
CA VAL A 139 -10.90 21.11 3.55
C VAL A 139 -11.72 22.41 3.63
N GLY A 140 -13.04 22.29 3.40
CA GLY A 140 -13.96 23.43 3.33
C GLY A 140 -13.93 24.11 1.97
N ILE A 141 -14.14 25.43 1.97
CA ILE A 141 -14.16 26.25 0.75
C ILE A 141 -12.79 26.90 0.58
N LEU A 142 -12.13 26.64 -0.55
CA LEU A 142 -10.86 27.25 -0.92
C LEU A 142 -11.03 28.00 -2.25
N ASP A 143 -10.73 29.29 -2.26
CA ASP A 143 -10.84 30.18 -3.42
C ASP A 143 -12.21 30.11 -4.13
N GLY A 144 -13.28 30.04 -3.32
CA GLY A 144 -14.66 29.96 -3.80
C GLY A 144 -15.10 28.57 -4.27
N VAL A 145 -14.23 27.55 -4.20
CA VAL A 145 -14.56 26.17 -4.53
C VAL A 145 -14.80 25.36 -3.26
N ASP A 146 -16.00 24.78 -3.12
CA ASP A 146 -16.32 23.86 -2.03
C ASP A 146 -15.80 22.44 -2.34
N PHE A 147 -14.93 21.93 -1.47
CA PHE A 147 -14.34 20.61 -1.57
C PHE A 147 -15.19 19.49 -0.96
N GLN A 148 -16.32 19.83 -0.33
CA GLN A 148 -17.32 18.90 0.19
C GLN A 148 -16.69 17.90 1.16
N HIS A 149 -16.68 16.61 0.83
CA HIS A 149 -16.18 15.54 1.71
C HIS A 149 -14.66 15.33 1.65
N SER A 150 -13.92 16.11 0.88
CA SER A 150 -12.45 16.01 0.88
C SER A 150 -11.88 16.48 2.22
N GLY A 151 -11.07 15.62 2.85
CA GLY A 151 -10.48 15.87 4.17
C GLY A 151 -8.98 16.11 4.16
N LEU A 152 -8.50 16.76 5.22
CA LEU A 152 -7.09 16.95 5.61
C LEU A 152 -6.81 16.35 6.99
#